data_AF-A0A0B7FJY5-F1
#
_entry.id   AF-A0A0B7FJY5-F1
#
_cell.length_a   1.000
_cell.length_b   1.000
_cell.length_c   1.000
_cell.angle_alpha   90.00
_cell.angle_beta   90.00
_cell.angle_gamma   90.00
#
_symmetry.space_group_name_H-M   'P 1'
#
loop_
_entity.id
_entity.type
_entity.pdbx_description
1 polymer ?
#
loop_
_entity_poly.entity_id
_entity_poly.type
_entity_poly.pdbx_seq_one_letter_code
_entity_poly.pdbx_strand_id
1 'polypeptide(L)'
;MGVPGLWDIIRHTGKSEALAQLALEGFRRDQAVKPVEGLPPGTSHPRALRIGIDASIWFFHAAYGREGENPELRTLFFRSVSLAM
;
A
#
# COMPACT_ATOMS: atom_id res chain seq x y z
N MET A 1 9.82 -12.70 -11.35
CA MET A 1 11.17 -12.94 -11.93
C MET A 1 12.01 -11.72 -11.62
N GLY A 2 13.09 -11.85 -10.86
CA GLY A 2 13.97 -10.73 -10.49
C GLY A 2 15.27 -10.74 -11.32
N VAL A 3 16.05 -9.66 -11.24
CA VAL A 3 17.41 -9.63 -11.78
C VAL A 3 18.35 -10.35 -10.79
N PRO A 4 18.99 -11.48 -11.17
CA PRO A 4 19.89 -12.21 -10.28
C PRO A 4 21.04 -11.33 -9.77
N GLY A 5 21.35 -11.41 -8.47
CA GLY A 5 22.44 -10.65 -7.84
C GLY A 5 22.16 -9.17 -7.57
N LEU A 6 21.08 -8.59 -8.13
CA LEU A 6 20.75 -7.17 -7.92
C LEU A 6 20.51 -6.86 -6.43
N TRP A 7 19.84 -7.76 -5.72
CA TRP A 7 19.51 -7.56 -4.32
C TRP A 7 20.75 -7.43 -3.43
N ASP A 8 21.83 -8.18 -3.71
CA ASP A 8 23.06 -8.11 -2.91
C ASP A 8 23.73 -6.73 -3.00
N ILE A 9 23.54 -6.04 -4.12
CA ILE A 9 24.03 -4.69 -4.35
C ILE A 9 23.15 -3.67 -3.63
N ILE A 10 21.82 -3.74 -3.78
CA ILE A 10 20.91 -2.66 -3.31
C ILE A 10 20.33 -2.87 -1.91
N ARG A 11 20.48 -4.06 -1.30
CA ARG A 11 19.82 -4.38 -0.02
C ARG A 11 20.15 -3.40 1.10
N HIS A 12 21.34 -2.80 1.08
CA HIS A 12 21.76 -1.85 2.10
C HIS A 12 21.01 -0.51 2.01
N THR A 13 20.33 -0.22 0.89
CA THR A 13 19.45 0.95 0.76
C THR A 13 18.01 0.63 1.15
N GLY A 14 17.66 -0.65 1.29
CA GLY A 14 16.33 -1.09 1.69
C GLY A 14 16.03 -0.72 3.15
N LYS A 15 14.84 -0.17 3.39
CA LYS A 15 14.34 0.13 4.74
C LYS A 15 13.12 -0.72 5.02
N SER A 16 13.09 -1.32 6.22
CA SER A 16 11.92 -2.01 6.73
C SER A 16 11.12 -1.03 7.56
N GLU A 17 9.97 -0.58 7.04
CA GLU A 17 9.12 0.42 7.68
C GLU A 17 7.68 -0.09 7.74
N ALA A 18 6.93 0.32 8.77
CA ALA A 18 5.54 -0.05 8.87
C ALA A 18 4.70 0.75 7.85
N LEU A 19 3.78 0.07 7.15
CA LEU A 19 2.89 0.74 6.19
C LEU A 19 2.08 1.89 6.84
N ALA A 20 1.69 1.73 8.11
CA ALA A 20 1.01 2.76 8.87
C ALA A 20 1.88 4.02 9.10
N GLN A 21 3.19 3.87 9.26
CA GLN A 21 4.11 5.01 9.37
C GLN A 21 4.18 5.77 8.04
N LEU A 22 4.32 5.05 6.92
CA LEU A 22 4.29 5.64 5.59
C LEU A 22 2.95 6.35 5.30
N ALA A 23 1.82 5.76 5.74
CA ALA A 23 0.50 6.35 5.59
C ALA A 23 0.36 7.68 6.35
N LEU A 24 0.81 7.72 7.61
CA LEU A 24 0.80 8.92 8.43
C LEU A 24 1.71 10.01 7.86
N GLU A 25 2.89 9.66 7.37
CA GLU A 25 3.79 10.61 6.72
C GLU A 25 3.19 11.16 5.41
N GLY A 26 2.61 10.30 4.58
CA GLY A 26 1.93 10.70 3.35
C GLY A 26 0.81 11.69 3.63
N PHE A 27 -0.01 11.42 4.65
CA PHE A 27 -1.07 12.31 5.11
C PHE A 27 -0.51 13.67 5.57
N ARG A 28 0.54 13.69 6.40
CA ARG A 28 1.19 14.92 6.87
C ARG A 28 1.76 15.76 5.73
N ARG A 29 2.35 15.12 4.72
CA ARG A 29 2.87 15.81 3.53
C ARG A 29 1.75 16.44 2.71
N ASP A 30 0.62 15.75 2.52
CA ASP A 30 -0.49 16.29 1.74
C ASP A 30 -1.18 17.47 2.44
N GLN A 31 -1.27 17.47 3.77
CA GLN A 31 -1.74 18.63 4.54
C GLN A 31 -0.91 19.90 4.31
N ALA A 32 0.36 19.78 3.88
CA ALA A 32 1.23 20.90 3.57
C ALA A 32 1.04 21.44 2.14
N VAL A 33 0.27 20.75 1.29
CA VAL A 33 0.04 21.14 -0.11
C VAL A 33 -1.11 22.16 -0.17
N LYS A 34 -0.97 23.16 -1.06
CA LYS A 34 -2.02 24.15 -1.30
C LYS A 34 -3.34 23.47 -1.70
N PRO A 35 -4.49 24.05 -1.32
CA PRO A 35 -5.77 23.51 -1.74
C PRO A 35 -5.85 23.36 -3.25
N VAL A 36 -6.30 22.19 -3.72
CA VAL A 36 -6.60 21.93 -5.14
C VAL A 36 -7.62 22.96 -5.62
N GLU A 37 -7.24 23.70 -6.66
CA GLU A 37 -8.10 24.66 -7.34
C GLU A 37 -9.35 23.98 -7.91
N GLY A 38 -10.52 24.60 -7.74
CA GLY A 38 -11.80 24.09 -8.22
C GLY A 38 -12.61 23.25 -7.22
N LEU A 39 -12.11 23.02 -6.00
CA LEU A 39 -12.93 22.46 -4.92
C LEU A 39 -13.69 23.54 -4.12
N PRO A 40 -14.89 23.22 -3.58
CA PRO A 40 -15.63 24.13 -2.70
C PRO A 40 -14.80 24.61 -1.49
N PRO A 41 -15.02 25.86 -1.02
CA PRO A 41 -14.42 26.34 0.21
C PRO A 41 -14.76 25.42 1.39
N GLY A 42 -13.76 25.07 2.20
CA GLY A 42 -13.93 24.16 3.34
C GLY A 42 -13.82 22.67 3.02
N THR A 43 -13.53 22.30 1.76
CA THR A 43 -13.19 20.90 1.46
C THR A 43 -11.82 20.56 2.06
N SER A 44 -11.78 19.58 2.95
CA SER A 44 -10.53 19.14 3.57
C SER A 44 -9.59 18.58 2.50
N HIS A 45 -8.34 19.05 2.49
CA HIS A 45 -7.24 18.45 1.73
C HIS A 45 -6.46 17.46 2.59
N PRO A 46 -6.93 16.21 2.66
CA PRO A 46 -5.98 15.15 2.86
C PRO A 46 -6.26 14.04 1.85
N ARG A 47 -5.57 14.09 0.73
CA ARG A 47 -5.21 12.88 0.02
C ARG A 47 -4.27 12.10 0.94
N ALA A 48 -4.83 11.10 1.61
CA ALA A 48 -4.06 10.06 2.28
C ALA A 48 -3.01 9.46 1.32
N LEU A 49 -2.07 8.68 1.85
CA LEU A 49 -1.06 8.01 1.03
C LEU A 49 -1.72 7.25 -0.12
N ARG A 50 -1.35 7.60 -1.36
CA ARG A 50 -1.76 6.88 -2.56
C ARG A 50 -0.73 5.82 -2.88
N ILE A 51 -1.15 4.56 -2.95
CA ILE A 51 -0.28 3.42 -3.27
C ILE A 51 -0.83 2.67 -4.48
N GLY A 52 0.05 2.37 -5.43
CA GLY A 52 -0.23 1.44 -6.52
C GLY A 52 0.18 0.04 -6.08
N ILE A 53 -0.73 -0.93 -6.16
CA ILE A 53 -0.47 -2.32 -5.80
C ILE A 53 -0.56 -3.16 -7.08
N ASP A 54 0.56 -3.77 -7.47
CA ASP A 54 0.57 -4.77 -8.54
C ASP A 54 -0.16 -6.03 -8.05
N ALA A 55 -1.19 -6.47 -8.78
CA ALA A 55 -1.98 -7.63 -8.41
C ALA A 55 -1.18 -8.95 -8.45
N SER A 56 -0.10 -9.01 -9.24
CA SER A 56 0.71 -10.22 -9.40
C SER A 56 1.45 -10.65 -8.13
N ILE A 57 1.61 -9.75 -7.15
CA ILE A 57 2.19 -10.11 -5.84
C ILE A 57 1.38 -11.22 -5.14
N TRP A 58 0.08 -11.33 -5.45
CA TRP A 58 -0.81 -12.26 -4.80
C TRP A 58 -0.79 -13.68 -5.39
N PHE A 59 -0.19 -13.89 -6.56
CA PHE A 59 -0.16 -15.23 -7.21
C PHE A 59 0.43 -16.33 -6.33
N PHE A 60 1.36 -15.98 -5.44
CA PHE A 60 1.95 -16.92 -4.50
C PHE A 60 1.39 -16.76 -3.08
N HIS A 61 1.03 -15.54 -2.67
CA HIS A 61 0.58 -15.28 -1.30
C HIS A 61 -0.87 -15.71 -1.05
N ALA A 62 -1.75 -15.65 -2.06
CA ALA A 62 -3.15 -16.04 -1.91
C ALA A 62 -3.32 -17.57 -1.74
N ALA A 63 -2.42 -18.36 -2.34
CA ALA A 63 -2.42 -19.82 -2.29
C ALA A 63 -2.15 -20.41 -0.89
N TYR A 64 -1.69 -19.60 0.07
CA TYR A 64 -1.50 -20.06 1.46
C TYR A 64 -2.80 -20.07 2.29
N GLY A 65 -3.88 -19.49 1.78
CA GLY A 65 -5.18 -19.56 2.43
C GLY A 65 -5.65 -21.02 2.53
N ARG A 66 -5.96 -21.49 3.73
CA ARG A 66 -6.49 -22.85 3.97
C ARG A 66 -7.96 -22.79 4.30
N GLU A 67 -8.69 -23.83 3.87
CA GLU A 67 -10.08 -24.13 4.27
C GLU A 67 -11.13 -23.11 3.84
N GLY A 68 -12.41 -23.51 3.91
CA GLY A 68 -13.57 -22.68 3.53
C GLY A 68 -13.67 -22.39 2.03
N GLU A 69 -14.69 -21.62 1.65
CA GLU A 69 -14.89 -21.23 0.25
C GLU A 69 -13.93 -20.11 -0.16
N ASN A 70 -13.39 -20.23 -1.38
CA ASN A 70 -12.53 -19.25 -2.03
C ASN A 70 -11.43 -18.67 -1.11
N PRO A 71 -10.55 -19.51 -0.53
CA PRO A 71 -9.55 -19.08 0.45
C PRO A 71 -8.57 -18.03 -0.09
N GLU A 72 -8.28 -18.06 -1.39
CA GLU A 72 -7.46 -17.06 -2.07
C GLU A 72 -8.12 -15.67 -2.06
N LEU A 73 -9.40 -15.59 -2.45
CA LEU A 73 -10.17 -14.35 -2.45
C LEU A 73 -10.37 -13.82 -1.03
N ARG A 74 -10.55 -14.71 -0.05
CA ARG A 74 -10.67 -14.32 1.36
C ARG A 74 -9.39 -13.67 1.87
N THR A 75 -8.23 -14.16 1.45
CA THR A 75 -6.94 -13.54 1.79
C THR A 75 -6.84 -12.15 1.19
N LEU A 76 -7.21 -11.97 -0.07
CA LEU A 76 -7.28 -10.65 -0.72
C LEU A 76 -8.25 -9.71 0.01
N PHE A 77 -9.43 -10.21 0.37
CA PHE A 77 -10.44 -9.44 1.09
C PHE A 77 -9.88 -8.87 2.40
N PHE A 78 -9.27 -9.70 3.25
CA PHE A 78 -8.71 -9.23 4.51
C PHE A 78 -7.53 -8.26 4.32
N ARG A 79 -6.74 -8.41 3.25
CA ARG A 79 -5.68 -7.46 2.91
C ARG A 79 -6.23 -6.11 2.49
N SER A 80 -7.29 -6.08 1.69
CA SER A 80 -8.00 -4.85 1.32
C SER A 80 -8.63 -4.17 2.53
N VAL A 81 -9.27 -4.96 3.41
CA VAL A 81 -9.84 -4.45 4.67
C VAL A 81 -8.75 -3.83 5.56
N SER A 82 -7.59 -4.46 5.65
CA SER A 82 -6.44 -3.92 6.41
C SER A 82 -5.85 -2.62 5.82
N LEU A 83 -6.17 -2.26 4.57
CA LEU A 83 -5.76 -0.99 3.96
C LEU A 83 -6.78 0.13 4.16
N ALA A 84 -8.02 -0.22 4.52
CA ALA A 84 -9.11 0.72 4.73
C ALA A 84 -9.28 1.15 6.20
N MET A 85 -8.74 0.36 7.14
CA MET A 85 -8.69 0.65 8.58
C MET A 85 -7.38 1.35 8.96
#